data_AF-A0A8C2JBE1-F1
#
_entry.id   AF-A0A8C2JBE1-F1
#
_cell.length_a   1.000
_cell.length_b   1.000
_cell.length_c   1.000
_cell.angle_alpha   90.00
_cell.angle_beta   90.00
_cell.angle_gamma   90.00
#
_symmetry.space_group_name_H-M   'P 1'
#
loop_
_entity.id
_entity.type
_entity.pdbx_description
1 polymer ?
#
loop_
_entity_poly.entity_id
_entity_poly.type
_entity_poly.pdbx_seq_one_letter_code
_entity_poly.pdbx_strand_id
1 'polypeptide(L)'
;MASTVDFRTLVDQSCRYSDEFVNIYYDCIDKRRRNLTRLYLDKATLVWNGNAVTGRDALSEFFESLPSSEFQVQSLVIIIIYFLINQIYFFFFFTEQATQGQTTLLVVTAGSVKFDGNKQRYFNQNFLLTAQASPNSDQPVWKIASDCFRFQDWAN
;
A
#
# COMPACT_ATOMS: atom_id res chain seq x y z
N MET A 1 24.19 -21.08 3.90
CA MET A 1 23.47 -21.21 5.19
C MET A 1 22.32 -20.22 5.16
N ALA A 2 21.09 -20.71 5.00
CA ALA A 2 19.92 -19.84 5.06
C ALA A 2 19.70 -19.48 6.53
N SER A 3 20.01 -18.25 6.91
CA SER A 3 19.62 -17.70 8.20
C SER A 3 18.08 -17.68 8.22
N THR A 4 17.47 -18.59 8.97
CA THR A 4 16.03 -18.56 9.22
C THR A 4 15.76 -17.31 10.04
N VAL A 5 15.37 -16.21 9.36
CA VAL A 5 14.93 -14.99 10.04
C VAL A 5 13.75 -15.39 10.92
N ASP A 6 13.85 -15.08 12.21
CA ASP A 6 12.81 -15.42 13.17
C ASP A 6 11.48 -14.78 12.75
N PHE A 7 10.39 -15.54 12.81
CA PHE A 7 9.06 -15.10 12.41
C PHE A 7 8.66 -13.81 13.15
N ARG A 8 8.99 -13.72 14.44
CA ARG A 8 8.75 -12.52 15.24
C ARG A 8 9.49 -11.30 14.69
N THR A 9 10.73 -11.48 14.24
CA THR A 9 11.52 -10.40 13.66
C THR A 9 10.90 -9.91 12.34
N LEU A 10 10.37 -10.82 11.52
CA LEU A 10 9.65 -10.46 10.29
C LEU A 10 8.37 -9.67 10.60
N VAL A 11 7.63 -10.10 11.62
CA VAL A 11 6.45 -9.40 12.16
C VAL A 11 6.79 -7.97 12.56
N ASP A 12 7.78 -7.82 13.44
CA ASP A 12 8.19 -6.53 13.97
C ASP A 12 8.70 -5.60 12.86
N GLN A 13 9.49 -6.12 11.91
CA GLN A 13 9.98 -5.36 10.77
C GLN A 13 8.84 -4.87 9.87
N SER A 14 7.88 -5.73 9.56
CA SER A 14 6.79 -5.35 8.66
C SER A 14 5.82 -4.38 9.28
N CYS A 15 5.56 -4.48 10.59
CA CYS A 15 4.78 -3.47 11.32
C CYS A 15 5.47 -2.11 11.23
N ARG A 16 6.78 -2.05 11.50
CA ARG A 16 7.57 -0.83 11.40
C ARG A 16 7.54 -0.24 9.98
N TYR A 17 7.75 -1.06 8.95
CA TYR A 17 7.70 -0.61 7.56
C TYR A 17 6.30 -0.12 7.16
N SER A 18 5.24 -0.78 7.63
CA SER A 18 3.86 -0.39 7.34
C SER A 18 3.53 0.96 7.96
N ASP A 19 3.89 1.17 9.24
CA ASP A 19 3.66 2.45 9.91
C ASP A 19 4.42 3.60 9.24
N GLU A 20 5.70 3.37 8.89
CA GLU A 20 6.51 4.35 8.18
C GLU A 20 5.94 4.65 6.78
N PHE A 21 5.54 3.61 6.04
CA PHE A 21 4.91 3.75 4.72
C PHE A 21 3.62 4.57 4.79
N VAL A 22 2.71 4.25 5.74
CA VAL A 22 1.44 4.95 5.91
C VAL A 22 1.70 6.44 6.17
N ASN A 23 2.61 6.76 7.09
CA ASN A 23 2.96 8.14 7.39
C ASN A 23 3.51 8.88 6.16
N ILE A 24 4.40 8.26 5.40
CA ILE A 24 4.98 8.85 4.18
C ILE A 24 3.92 9.03 3.09
N TYR A 25 3.06 8.03 2.88
CA TYR A 25 2.03 8.04 1.84
C TYR A 25 1.03 9.17 2.07
N TYR A 26 0.44 9.24 3.27
CA TYR A 26 -0.58 10.23 3.58
C TYR A 26 -0.01 11.65 3.73
N ASP A 27 1.23 11.81 4.21
CA ASP A 27 1.90 13.12 4.15
C ASP A 27 2.18 13.55 2.69
N CYS A 28 2.50 12.61 1.80
CA CYS A 28 2.71 12.90 0.38
C CYS A 28 1.41 13.26 -0.35
N ILE A 29 0.31 12.55 -0.15
CA ILE A 29 -0.95 12.86 -0.86
C ILE A 29 -1.52 14.22 -0.45
N ASP A 30 -1.31 14.64 0.80
CA ASP A 30 -1.79 15.92 1.33
C ASP A 30 -0.88 17.09 0.96
N LYS A 31 0.44 16.96 1.16
CA LYS A 31 1.38 18.10 1.04
C LYS A 31 2.26 18.07 -0.20
N ARG A 32 2.53 16.88 -0.78
CA ARG A 32 3.56 16.67 -1.82
C ARG A 32 3.06 15.79 -2.95
N ARG A 33 1.86 16.07 -3.47
CA ARG A 33 1.13 15.20 -4.39
C ARG A 33 1.89 14.84 -5.67
N ARG A 34 2.69 15.76 -6.21
CA ARG A 34 3.59 15.53 -7.36
C ARG A 34 4.62 14.42 -7.12
N ASN A 35 5.01 14.18 -5.88
CA ASN A 35 5.97 13.14 -5.51
C ASN A 35 5.30 11.79 -5.20
N LEU A 36 3.97 11.76 -5.06
CA LEU A 36 3.22 10.56 -4.65
C LEU A 36 3.42 9.40 -5.64
N THR A 37 3.44 9.71 -6.94
CA THR A 37 3.64 8.71 -8.01
C THR A 37 4.99 8.01 -7.99
N ARG A 38 5.99 8.57 -7.27
CA ARG A 38 7.30 7.92 -7.07
C ARG A 38 7.22 6.71 -6.13
N LEU A 39 6.19 6.65 -5.28
CA LEU A 39 5.93 5.52 -4.39
C LEU A 39 5.34 4.32 -5.14
N TYR A 40 4.81 4.52 -6.35
CA TYR A 40 4.22 3.47 -7.18
C TYR A 40 5.25 2.83 -8.12
N LEU A 41 5.07 1.54 -8.39
CA LEU A 41 5.73 0.85 -9.50
C LEU A 41 5.26 1.42 -10.85
N ASP A 42 6.08 1.24 -11.89
CA ASP A 42 5.78 1.74 -13.24
C ASP A 42 4.45 1.20 -13.79
N LYS A 43 4.14 -0.06 -13.46
CA LYS A 43 2.93 -0.78 -13.86
C LYS A 43 1.90 -0.91 -12.72
N ALA A 44 1.98 -0.06 -11.71
CA ALA A 44 1.05 -0.12 -10.60
C ALA A 44 -0.38 0.19 -11.03
N THR A 45 -1.34 -0.38 -10.30
CA THR A 45 -2.77 -0.16 -10.54
C THR A 45 -3.41 0.45 -9.30
N LEU A 46 -4.18 1.53 -9.49
CA LEU A 46 -5.05 2.12 -8.50
C LEU A 46 -6.50 1.81 -8.86
N VAL A 47 -7.29 1.32 -7.90
CA VAL A 47 -8.74 1.21 -8.02
C VAL A 47 -9.38 2.22 -7.07
N TRP A 48 -9.88 3.32 -7.61
CA TRP A 48 -10.50 4.40 -6.83
C TRP A 48 -12.03 4.35 -6.94
N ASN A 49 -12.70 3.94 -5.87
CA ASN A 49 -14.16 3.74 -5.83
C ASN A 49 -14.69 2.88 -6.99
N GLY A 50 -13.90 1.88 -7.41
CA GLY A 50 -14.25 0.99 -8.54
C GLY A 50 -13.71 1.42 -9.91
N ASN A 51 -13.12 2.60 -10.03
CA ASN A 51 -12.49 3.06 -11.26
C ASN A 51 -11.00 2.68 -11.28
N ALA A 52 -10.58 1.88 -12.25
CA ALA A 52 -9.19 1.46 -12.38
C ALA A 52 -8.36 2.49 -13.16
N VAL A 53 -7.20 2.86 -12.59
CA VAL A 53 -6.18 3.73 -13.17
C VAL A 53 -4.88 2.94 -13.16
N THR A 54 -4.26 2.73 -14.32
CA THR A 54 -3.06 1.89 -14.45
C THR A 54 -1.93 2.65 -15.10
N GLY A 55 -0.73 2.51 -14.54
CA GLY A 55 0.48 3.13 -15.07
C GLY A 55 0.79 4.49 -14.42
N ARG A 56 2.08 4.78 -14.28
CA ARG A 56 2.57 5.96 -13.54
C ARG A 56 2.04 7.29 -14.07
N ASP A 57 1.96 7.46 -15.38
CA ASP A 57 1.53 8.73 -15.99
C ASP A 57 0.04 9.00 -15.71
N ALA A 58 -0.81 7.97 -15.89
CA ALA A 58 -2.23 8.06 -15.59
C ALA A 58 -2.50 8.28 -14.08
N LEU A 59 -1.69 7.66 -13.21
CA LEU A 59 -1.73 7.93 -11.78
C LEU A 59 -1.38 9.38 -11.47
N SER A 60 -0.37 9.94 -12.14
CA SER A 60 0.04 11.34 -11.94
C SER A 60 -1.08 12.30 -12.29
N GLU A 61 -1.68 12.13 -13.46
CA GLU A 61 -2.80 12.95 -13.91
C GLU A 61 -4.01 12.80 -12.98
N PHE A 62 -4.33 11.56 -12.57
CA PHE A 62 -5.41 11.29 -11.62
C PHE A 62 -5.20 12.02 -10.28
N PHE A 63 -4.02 11.90 -9.67
CA PHE A 63 -3.75 12.57 -8.40
C PHE A 63 -3.73 14.09 -8.55
N GLU A 64 -3.21 14.64 -9.65
CA GLU A 64 -3.25 16.09 -9.90
C GLU A 64 -4.68 16.62 -10.10
N SER A 65 -5.59 15.80 -10.65
CA SER A 65 -7.00 16.15 -10.81
C SER A 65 -7.79 16.15 -9.50
N LEU A 66 -7.30 15.48 -8.45
CA LEU A 66 -7.98 15.43 -7.16
C LEU A 66 -7.87 16.76 -6.42
N PRO A 67 -8.94 17.20 -5.72
CA PRO A 67 -8.88 18.38 -4.87
C PRO A 67 -7.89 18.20 -3.71
N SER A 68 -7.54 19.30 -3.04
CA SER A 68 -6.72 19.22 -1.82
C SER A 68 -7.39 18.30 -0.80
N SER A 69 -6.61 17.50 -0.10
CA SER A 69 -7.09 16.50 0.86
C SER A 69 -6.47 16.72 2.23
N GLU A 70 -7.21 16.33 3.25
CA GLU A 70 -6.71 16.15 4.61
C GLU A 70 -7.12 14.76 5.08
N PHE A 71 -6.15 13.84 5.17
CA PHE A 71 -6.40 12.48 5.63
C PHE A 71 -6.16 12.38 7.15
N GLN A 72 -7.15 11.86 7.87
CA GLN A 72 -7.05 11.44 9.26
C GLN A 72 -7.17 9.92 9.32
N VAL A 73 -6.01 9.26 9.33
CA VAL A 73 -5.90 7.81 9.29
C VAL A 73 -5.95 7.26 10.70
N GLN A 74 -6.84 6.29 10.94
CA GLN A 74 -6.83 5.46 12.13
C GLN A 74 -6.15 4.16 11.71
N SER A 75 -4.84 4.08 11.92
CA SER A 75 -4.05 2.93 11.47
C SER A 75 -4.53 1.64 12.12
N LEU A 76 -5.09 0.73 11.31
CA LEU A 76 -5.37 -0.66 11.68
C LEU A 76 -4.47 -1.56 10.84
N VAL A 77 -3.32 -1.94 11.39
CA VAL A 77 -2.34 -2.80 10.71
C VAL A 77 -2.67 -4.27 10.99
N ILE A 78 -3.03 -5.04 9.96
CA ILE A 78 -3.19 -6.50 10.03
C ILE A 78 -2.46 -7.19 8.86
N ILE A 79 -1.37 -7.86 9.25
CA ILE A 79 -0.76 -9.13 8.77
C ILE A 79 0.00 -9.16 7.43
N ILE A 80 1.26 -9.59 7.60
CA ILE A 80 2.22 -10.03 6.58
C ILE A 80 1.70 -11.25 5.82
N ILE A 81 1.62 -11.14 4.49
CA ILE A 81 1.49 -12.30 3.60
C ILE A 81 2.89 -12.82 3.26
N TYR A 82 3.58 -13.31 4.27
CA TYR A 82 4.67 -14.26 4.22
C TYR A 82 4.61 -14.96 5.57
N PHE A 83 4.06 -16.18 5.60
CA PHE A 83 3.91 -17.03 6.79
C PHE A 83 2.57 -16.92 7.57
N LEU A 84 1.44 -17.12 6.90
CA LEU A 84 0.32 -17.86 7.50
C LEU A 84 0.41 -19.35 7.16
N ILE A 85 1.65 -19.84 7.05
CA ILE A 85 1.95 -21.16 6.48
C ILE A 85 2.79 -21.93 7.49
N ASN A 86 2.15 -22.24 8.60
CA ASN A 86 2.29 -23.58 9.17
C ASN A 86 0.94 -24.31 9.26
N GLN A 87 -0.17 -23.71 8.80
CA GLN A 87 -1.50 -24.33 8.81
C GLN A 87 -2.33 -23.84 7.64
N ILE A 88 -2.05 -24.30 6.41
CA ILE A 88 -2.97 -24.44 5.25
C ILE A 88 -2.10 -24.51 3.97
N TYR A 89 -1.78 -25.73 3.55
CA TYR A 89 -0.99 -26.06 2.36
C TYR A 89 -1.66 -25.66 1.03
N PHE A 90 -2.88 -25.13 1.04
CA PHE A 90 -3.63 -24.78 -0.18
C PHE A 90 -3.33 -23.37 -0.70
N PHE A 91 -2.91 -22.44 0.17
CA PHE A 91 -2.64 -21.05 -0.22
C PHE A 91 -1.19 -20.83 -0.71
N PHE A 92 -0.26 -21.72 -0.33
CA PHE A 92 1.17 -21.59 -0.68
C PHE A 92 1.45 -21.69 -2.18
N PHE A 93 0.68 -22.52 -2.88
CA PHE A 93 0.91 -22.78 -4.30
C PHE A 93 0.51 -21.58 -5.17
N PHE A 94 -0.41 -20.73 -4.70
CA PHE A 94 -0.92 -19.60 -5.47
C PHE A 94 0.02 -18.39 -5.44
N THR A 95 0.69 -18.12 -4.32
CA THR A 95 1.48 -16.87 -4.16
C THR A 95 2.86 -16.96 -4.82
N GLU A 96 3.55 -18.11 -4.75
CA GLU A 96 4.86 -18.30 -5.42
C GLU A 96 4.73 -18.17 -6.95
N GLN A 97 3.64 -18.69 -7.54
CA GLN A 97 3.33 -18.49 -8.95
C GLN A 97 2.85 -17.07 -9.28
N ALA A 98 2.24 -16.34 -8.33
CA ALA A 98 1.66 -15.02 -8.57
C ALA A 98 2.66 -13.86 -8.41
N THR A 99 3.65 -13.94 -7.50
CA THR A 99 4.60 -12.85 -7.23
C THR A 99 6.02 -13.11 -7.71
N GLN A 100 6.28 -14.23 -8.39
CA GLN A 100 7.59 -14.59 -8.95
C GLN A 100 8.74 -14.54 -7.91
N GLY A 101 8.45 -14.83 -6.65
CA GLY A 101 9.44 -14.83 -5.56
C GLY A 101 9.75 -13.47 -4.92
N GLN A 102 9.01 -12.40 -5.24
CA GLN A 102 9.20 -11.08 -4.60
C GLN A 102 8.49 -10.96 -3.24
N THR A 103 9.18 -10.41 -2.23
CA THR A 103 8.59 -10.11 -0.92
C THR A 103 7.52 -9.03 -1.03
N THR A 104 6.33 -9.31 -0.50
CA THR A 104 5.16 -8.43 -0.56
C THR A 104 4.56 -8.18 0.82
N LEU A 105 4.04 -6.98 1.02
CA LEU A 105 3.30 -6.61 2.22
C LEU A 105 1.91 -6.09 1.84
N LEU A 106 0.89 -6.58 2.54
CA LEU A 106 -0.45 -6.04 2.45
C LEU A 106 -0.64 -5.05 3.59
N VAL A 107 -0.93 -3.80 3.27
CA VAL A 107 -1.21 -2.75 4.24
C VAL A 107 -2.66 -2.33 4.09
N VAL A 108 -3.44 -2.48 5.15
CA VAL A 108 -4.84 -2.05 5.21
C VAL A 108 -4.90 -0.80 6.07
N THR A 109 -5.63 0.20 5.61
CA THR A 109 -5.84 1.45 6.33
C THR A 109 -7.29 1.83 6.29
N ALA A 110 -7.76 2.43 7.37
CA ALA A 110 -9.09 2.99 7.48
C ALA A 110 -8.98 4.36 8.15
N GLY A 111 -9.97 5.20 7.91
CA GLY A 111 -9.98 6.50 8.54
C GLY A 111 -11.00 7.40 7.89
N SER A 112 -10.74 8.70 8.00
CA SER A 112 -11.56 9.71 7.37
C SER A 112 -10.71 10.63 6.52
N VAL A 113 -11.29 11.14 5.44
CA VAL A 113 -10.67 12.09 4.55
C VAL A 113 -11.62 13.24 4.32
N LYS A 114 -11.08 14.45 4.32
CA LYS A 114 -11.79 15.66 3.92
C LYS A 114 -11.15 16.20 2.67
N PHE A 115 -11.90 16.18 1.57
CA PHE A 115 -11.51 16.85 0.34
C PHE A 115 -12.01 18.30 0.36
N ASP A 116 -11.26 19.20 -0.24
CA ASP A 116 -11.67 20.59 -0.37
C ASP A 116 -13.03 20.70 -1.08
N GLY A 117 -13.90 21.57 -0.56
CA GLY A 117 -15.29 21.70 -1.01
C GLY A 117 -16.25 20.54 -0.63
N ASN A 118 -15.77 19.48 0.01
CA ASN A 118 -16.58 18.30 0.36
C ASN A 118 -16.69 18.08 1.89
N LYS A 119 -17.72 17.33 2.29
CA LYS A 119 -17.85 16.84 3.66
C LYS A 119 -16.78 15.80 3.96
N GLN A 120 -16.38 15.70 5.22
CA GLN A 120 -15.52 14.61 5.70
C GLN A 120 -16.24 13.27 5.50
N ARG A 121 -15.54 12.31 4.90
CA ARG A 121 -16.06 10.97 4.61
C ARG A 121 -15.13 9.91 5.17
N TYR A 122 -15.68 8.76 5.53
CA TYR A 122 -14.89 7.61 5.94
C TYR A 122 -14.45 6.81 4.71
N PHE A 123 -13.24 6.27 4.78
CA PHE A 123 -12.67 5.48 3.70
C PHE A 123 -11.97 4.25 4.24
N ASN A 124 -11.81 3.26 3.37
CA ASN A 124 -10.92 2.13 3.54
C ASN A 124 -9.97 2.09 2.33
N GLN A 125 -8.70 1.86 2.58
CA GLN A 125 -7.68 1.77 1.53
C GLN A 125 -6.72 0.62 1.81
N ASN A 126 -6.47 -0.19 0.77
CA ASN A 126 -5.60 -1.35 0.83
C ASN A 126 -4.46 -1.19 -0.17
N PHE A 127 -3.23 -1.42 0.29
CA PHE A 127 -2.02 -1.36 -0.52
C PHE A 127 -1.33 -2.71 -0.57
N LEU A 128 -0.94 -3.13 -1.76
CA LEU A 128 0.01 -4.21 -1.96
C LEU A 128 1.38 -3.60 -2.25
N LEU A 129 2.30 -3.72 -1.30
CA LEU A 129 3.68 -3.26 -1.41
C LEU A 129 4.57 -4.41 -1.88
N THR A 130 5.58 -4.07 -2.66
CA THR A 130 6.63 -4.99 -3.12
C THR A 130 7.98 -4.44 -2.73
N ALA A 131 8.86 -5.32 -2.24
CA ALA A 131 10.24 -4.98 -1.96
C ALA A 131 11.02 -4.88 -3.28
N GLN A 132 11.56 -3.71 -3.58
CA GLN A 132 12.46 -3.49 -4.70
C GLN A 132 13.90 -3.44 -4.19
N ALA A 133 14.77 -4.24 -4.80
CA ALA A 133 16.20 -4.19 -4.49
C ALA A 133 16.75 -2.81 -4.87
N SER A 134 17.45 -2.17 -3.93
CA SER A 134 18.13 -0.90 -4.19
C SER A 134 19.62 -1.16 -4.34
N PRO A 135 20.27 -0.70 -5.43
CA PRO A 135 21.71 -0.86 -5.59
C PRO A 135 22.53 -0.05 -4.55
N ASN A 136 21.89 0.91 -3.86
CA ASN A 136 22.56 1.87 -2.98
C ASN A 136 22.30 1.63 -1.47
N SER A 137 21.57 0.58 -1.10
CA SER A 137 21.20 0.29 0.28
C SER A 137 21.00 -1.21 0.49
N ASP A 138 21.47 -1.74 1.62
CA ASP A 138 21.19 -3.11 2.04
C ASP A 138 19.71 -3.31 2.43
N GLN A 139 18.94 -2.22 2.58
CA GLN A 139 17.50 -2.28 2.83
C GLN A 139 16.68 -2.11 1.55
N PRO A 140 15.65 -2.96 1.34
CA PRO A 140 14.77 -2.86 0.18
C PRO A 140 13.94 -1.59 0.22
N VAL A 141 13.65 -1.04 -0.96
CA VAL A 141 12.72 0.09 -1.11
C VAL A 141 11.35 -0.48 -1.40
N TRP A 142 10.39 -0.19 -0.53
CA TRP A 142 9.00 -0.62 -0.69
C TRP A 142 8.27 0.28 -1.69
N LYS A 143 7.66 -0.33 -2.71
CA LYS A 143 6.84 0.37 -3.71
C LYS A 143 5.46 -0.27 -3.85
N ILE A 144 4.47 0.57 -4.14
CA ILE A 144 3.08 0.17 -4.33
C ILE A 144 2.94 -0.52 -5.68
N ALA A 145 2.52 -1.77 -5.66
CA ALA A 145 2.13 -2.53 -6.85
C ALA A 145 0.62 -2.41 -7.13
N SER A 146 -0.20 -2.44 -6.08
CA SER A 146 -1.64 -2.26 -6.19
C SER A 146 -2.15 -1.38 -5.06
N ASP A 147 -3.12 -0.53 -5.38
CA ASP A 147 -3.81 0.34 -4.44
C ASP A 147 -5.31 0.25 -4.69
N CYS A 148 -6.11 0.11 -3.65
CA CYS A 148 -7.56 0.07 -3.73
C CYS A 148 -8.14 0.99 -2.66
N PHE A 149 -8.72 2.10 -3.11
CA PHE A 149 -9.36 3.10 -2.26
C PHE A 149 -10.88 3.05 -2.43
N ARG A 150 -11.63 3.08 -1.32
CA ARG A 150 -13.09 3.13 -1.35
C ARG A 150 -13.66 3.92 -0.18
N PHE A 151 -14.62 4.80 -0.48
CA PHE A 151 -15.44 5.43 0.55
C PHE A 151 -16.42 4.42 1.18
N GLN A 152 -16.63 4.50 2.49
CA GLN A 152 -17.55 3.59 3.18
C GLN A 152 -19.02 3.86 2.81
N ASP A 153 -19.35 5.13 2.61
CA ASP A 153 -20.68 5.63 2.24
C ASP A 153 -20.86 5.76 0.71
N TRP A 154 -20.17 4.95 -0.10
CA TRP A 154 -20.22 5.05 -1.56
C TRP A 154 -21.60 4.77 -2.18
N ALA A 155 -22.50 4.13 -1.43
CA ALA A 155 -23.81 3.67 -1.90
C ALA A 155 -24.99 4.61 -1.60
N ASN A 156 -24.74 5.82 -1.09
CA ASN A 156 -25.77 6.82 -0.76
C ASN A 156 -25.68 8.06 -1.64
#